data_AF-A0A968RLU9-F1
#
_entry.id   AF-A0A968RLU9-F1
#
_cell.length_a   1.000
_cell.length_b   1.000
_cell.length_c   1.000
_cell.angle_alpha   90.00
_cell.angle_beta   90.00
_cell.angle_gamma   90.00
#
_symmetry.space_group_name_H-M   'P 1'
#
loop_
_entity.id
_entity.type
_entity.pdbx_description
1 polymer ?
#
loop_
_entity_poly.entity_id
_entity_poly.type
_entity_poly.pdbx_seq_one_letter_code
_entity_poly.pdbx_strand_id
1 'polypeptide(L)'
;MEHQLGVDPLYFWTDSELQKREKIDLSKLNITSSVPDFKFRGWFINDEDLLTEWKEGGGKRTIDYPYYGQVVAPEVIERVAEAAVRLRYNLIIPASFVDIRNPAEAYLVEASSKRGLYVSMHHVEPVGVSAFGYQNYWKEKGESPLFSFYSEPEKLEQTWRDYIQRWSKYSDVVWQIGLRGIADRPMWMADAGVPQSDAERGKIISDAMQLQKQLIQEITGNPNPLMTTTLWAEGAAFHQSGDLTIPDNVMVILQTTVLVGCGSKTFMTLSERKVGSMGFIFITNFGVLVHI
;
A
#
# COMPACT_ATOMS: atom_id res chain seq x y z
N MET A 1 20.55 -18.67 -9.66
CA MET A 1 21.61 -18.47 -10.67
C MET A 1 22.42 -17.20 -10.42
N GLU A 2 21.80 -16.06 -10.12
CA GLU A 2 22.48 -14.77 -9.86
C GLU A 2 23.64 -14.84 -8.85
N HIS A 3 23.42 -15.42 -7.67
CA HIS A 3 24.47 -15.65 -6.67
C HIS A 3 25.69 -16.41 -7.22
N GLN A 4 25.46 -17.36 -8.15
CA GLN A 4 26.54 -18.15 -8.76
C GLN A 4 27.33 -17.33 -9.78
N LEU A 5 26.66 -16.39 -10.45
CA LEU A 5 27.28 -15.42 -11.34
C LEU A 5 28.03 -14.31 -10.56
N GLY A 6 27.83 -14.21 -9.25
CA GLY A 6 28.46 -13.19 -8.41
C GLY A 6 27.91 -11.79 -8.66
N VAL A 7 26.65 -11.70 -9.06
CA VAL A 7 25.96 -10.43 -9.30
C VAL A 7 25.29 -10.00 -8.00
N ASP A 8 25.58 -8.77 -7.56
CA ASP A 8 24.87 -8.14 -6.44
C ASP A 8 23.41 -7.85 -6.85
N PRO A 9 22.40 -8.33 -6.09
CA PRO A 9 20.99 -7.96 -6.30
C PRO A 9 20.73 -6.45 -6.40
N LEU A 10 21.60 -5.65 -5.78
CA LEU A 10 21.55 -4.19 -5.75
C LEU A 10 22.60 -3.52 -6.64
N TYR A 11 23.23 -4.24 -7.58
CA TYR A 11 24.39 -3.73 -8.34
C TYR A 11 24.20 -2.34 -8.96
N PHE A 12 22.99 -2.04 -9.44
CA PHE A 12 22.65 -0.74 -10.02
C PHE A 12 22.64 0.39 -8.97
N TRP A 13 22.24 0.07 -7.74
CA TRP A 13 22.13 1.03 -6.63
C TRP A 13 23.43 1.19 -5.84
N THR A 14 24.32 0.19 -5.93
CA THR A 14 25.62 0.17 -5.22
C THR A 14 26.80 0.50 -6.14
N ASP A 15 26.54 0.82 -7.41
CA ASP A 15 27.56 0.97 -8.46
C ASP A 15 28.53 -0.22 -8.52
N SER A 16 28.05 -1.43 -8.20
CA SER A 16 28.89 -2.63 -8.17
C SER A 16 29.28 -3.07 -9.57
N GLU A 17 30.59 -3.13 -9.84
CA GLU A 17 31.11 -3.60 -11.11
C GLU A 17 30.85 -5.10 -11.33
N LEU A 18 30.22 -5.42 -12.45
CA LEU A 18 30.00 -6.80 -12.87
C LEU A 18 31.30 -7.43 -13.37
N GLN A 19 31.77 -8.45 -12.66
CA GLN A 19 32.99 -9.16 -13.02
C GLN A 19 32.76 -10.08 -14.23
N LYS A 20 33.45 -9.80 -15.34
CA LYS A 20 33.40 -10.64 -16.53
C LYS A 20 34.07 -11.98 -16.25
N ARG A 21 33.37 -13.08 -16.56
CA ARG A 21 33.90 -14.45 -16.48
C ARG A 21 33.78 -15.12 -17.83
N GLU A 22 34.85 -15.77 -18.30
CA GLU A 22 34.83 -16.49 -19.57
C GLU A 22 34.07 -17.83 -19.49
N LYS A 23 34.08 -18.47 -18.30
CA LYS A 23 33.44 -19.76 -18.04
C LYS A 23 32.90 -19.79 -16.61
N ILE A 24 31.83 -20.54 -16.41
CA ILE A 24 31.30 -20.92 -15.09
C ILE A 24 31.11 -22.42 -15.04
N ASP A 25 31.62 -23.06 -13.99
CA ASP A 25 31.43 -24.49 -13.76
C ASP A 25 30.14 -24.73 -12.97
N LEU A 26 29.16 -25.41 -13.58
CA LEU A 26 27.88 -25.75 -12.97
C LEU A 26 27.79 -27.24 -12.60
N SER A 27 28.86 -28.03 -12.81
CA SER A 27 28.83 -29.49 -12.67
C SER A 27 28.52 -29.97 -11.25
N LYS A 28 28.75 -29.13 -10.24
CA LYS A 28 28.50 -29.42 -8.81
C LYS A 28 27.34 -28.63 -8.21
N LEU A 29 26.52 -28.00 -9.04
CA LEU A 29 25.46 -27.11 -8.57
C LEU A 29 24.21 -27.92 -8.19
N ASN A 30 23.93 -28.04 -6.89
CA ASN A 30 22.64 -28.52 -6.39
C ASN A 30 21.96 -27.38 -5.63
N ILE A 31 21.11 -26.61 -6.31
CA ILE A 31 20.38 -25.48 -5.72
C ILE A 31 18.92 -25.85 -5.53
N THR A 32 18.49 -25.88 -4.28
CA THR A 32 17.07 -25.92 -3.92
C THR A 32 16.75 -24.65 -3.14
N SER A 33 15.69 -23.93 -3.52
CA SER A 33 15.18 -22.83 -2.71
C SER A 33 14.24 -23.39 -1.66
N SER A 34 14.39 -22.96 -0.41
CA SER A 34 13.32 -23.14 0.58
C SER A 34 12.10 -22.28 0.19
N VAL A 35 10.94 -22.69 0.70
CA VAL A 35 9.74 -21.84 0.67
C VAL A 35 9.95 -20.69 1.66
N PRO A 36 9.64 -19.43 1.29
CA PRO A 36 9.77 -18.30 2.22
C PRO A 36 8.83 -18.43 3.43
N ASP A 37 9.28 -17.97 4.61
CA ASP A 37 8.49 -18.00 5.84
C ASP A 37 7.30 -17.01 5.81
N PHE A 38 7.50 -15.86 5.16
CA PHE A 38 6.47 -14.83 4.98
C PHE A 38 5.90 -14.90 3.58
N LYS A 39 4.56 -14.90 3.46
CA LYS A 39 3.87 -14.99 2.18
C LYS A 39 4.12 -13.74 1.33
N PHE A 40 3.99 -12.56 1.92
CA PHE A 40 4.28 -11.29 1.28
C PHE A 40 5.46 -10.60 1.96
N ARG A 41 6.38 -10.09 1.12
CA ARG A 41 7.60 -9.41 1.54
C ARG A 41 7.83 -8.28 0.56
N GLY A 42 7.94 -7.06 1.05
CA GLY A 42 7.93 -5.94 0.14
C GLY A 42 8.42 -4.63 0.70
N TRP A 43 8.45 -3.65 -0.20
CA TRP A 43 8.75 -2.27 0.11
C TRP A 43 7.52 -1.41 -0.09
N PHE A 44 7.46 -0.35 0.70
CA PHE A 44 6.69 0.83 0.38
C PHE A 44 7.67 1.98 0.17
N ILE A 45 7.64 2.51 -1.05
CA ILE A 45 8.39 3.70 -1.45
C ILE A 45 7.60 4.90 -0.94
N ASN A 46 8.10 5.49 0.15
CA ASN A 46 7.50 6.62 0.85
C ASN A 46 8.54 7.73 1.02
N ASP A 47 8.08 8.96 1.28
CA ASP A 47 8.94 10.15 1.40
C ASP A 47 9.86 10.21 0.18
N GLU A 48 9.27 10.01 -1.00
CA GLU A 48 10.00 9.80 -2.24
C GLU A 48 10.52 11.09 -2.87
N ASP A 49 10.56 12.21 -2.15
CA ASP A 49 10.95 13.52 -2.67
C ASP A 49 12.33 13.45 -3.35
N LEU A 50 13.33 12.86 -2.69
CA LEU A 50 14.66 12.68 -3.27
C LEU A 50 14.67 11.71 -4.46
N LEU A 51 13.79 10.71 -4.48
CA LEU A 51 13.70 9.75 -5.58
C LEU A 51 13.00 10.35 -6.80
N THR A 52 11.99 11.21 -6.58
CA THR A 52 11.28 11.95 -7.63
C THR A 52 12.17 13.01 -8.28
N GLU A 53 13.08 13.63 -7.50
CA GLU A 53 14.02 14.63 -8.00
C GLU A 53 15.36 14.02 -8.49
N TRP A 54 15.57 12.71 -8.32
CA TRP A 54 16.81 12.05 -8.75
C TRP A 54 17.00 12.09 -10.27
N LYS A 55 15.89 11.96 -11.02
CA LYS A 55 15.87 12.02 -12.47
C LYS A 55 14.62 12.70 -12.98
N GLU A 56 14.79 13.52 -14.01
CA GLU A 56 13.67 14.16 -14.70
C GLU A 56 12.84 13.15 -15.52
N GLY A 57 11.68 13.61 -16.00
CA GLY A 57 10.87 12.86 -16.96
C GLY A 57 9.81 11.93 -16.36
N GLY A 58 9.61 11.97 -15.03
CA GLY A 58 8.54 11.21 -14.38
C GLY A 58 7.14 11.75 -14.63
N GLY A 59 7.00 13.05 -14.88
CA GLY A 59 5.71 13.71 -15.00
C GLY A 59 5.29 14.40 -13.70
N LYS A 60 4.10 14.98 -13.71
CA LYS A 60 3.59 15.80 -12.60
C LYS A 60 2.45 15.09 -11.87
N ARG A 61 2.38 15.33 -10.57
CA ARG A 61 1.22 14.98 -9.75
C ARG A 61 0.29 16.17 -9.60
N THR A 62 -0.98 15.89 -9.38
CA THR A 62 -1.98 16.91 -9.03
C THR A 62 -2.32 16.74 -7.55
N ILE A 63 -1.38 17.16 -6.70
CA ILE A 63 -1.50 17.03 -5.24
C ILE A 63 -1.20 18.40 -4.62
N ASP A 64 -2.10 18.87 -3.76
CA ASP A 64 -1.88 20.07 -2.95
C ASP A 64 -1.16 19.70 -1.65
N TYR A 65 0.08 19.24 -1.80
CA TYR A 65 0.97 18.87 -0.71
C TYR A 65 2.42 19.20 -1.07
N PRO A 66 3.17 19.89 -0.19
CA PRO A 66 4.57 20.23 -0.47
C PRO A 66 5.40 18.99 -0.79
N TYR A 67 6.35 19.12 -1.71
CA TYR A 67 7.34 18.08 -2.07
C TYR A 67 6.82 16.86 -2.85
N TYR A 68 5.52 16.77 -3.12
CA TYR A 68 4.90 15.67 -3.89
C TYR A 68 4.43 16.09 -5.29
N GLY A 69 5.11 17.08 -5.89
CA GLY A 69 4.71 17.64 -7.20
C GLY A 69 5.14 16.80 -8.41
N GLN A 70 6.09 15.88 -8.22
CA GLN A 70 6.69 15.07 -9.29
C GLN A 70 6.43 13.58 -9.10
N VAL A 71 6.43 12.84 -10.20
CA VAL A 71 6.35 11.38 -10.22
C VAL A 71 7.78 10.83 -10.38
N VAL A 72 8.08 9.68 -9.80
CA VAL A 72 9.36 8.99 -10.01
C VAL A 72 9.53 8.66 -11.49
N ALA A 73 10.70 8.93 -12.06
CA ALA A 73 10.96 8.66 -13.47
C ALA A 73 10.75 7.16 -13.83
N PRO A 74 10.20 6.83 -15.01
CA PRO A 74 9.95 5.46 -15.46
C PRO A 74 11.14 4.51 -15.28
N GLU A 75 12.33 4.95 -15.68
CA GLU A 75 13.54 4.14 -15.57
C GLU A 75 13.96 3.89 -14.12
N VAL A 76 13.60 4.78 -13.19
CA VAL A 76 13.92 4.65 -11.77
C VAL A 76 13.00 3.62 -11.12
N ILE A 77 11.69 3.70 -11.34
CA ILE A 77 10.75 2.71 -10.78
C ILE A 77 11.00 1.30 -11.34
N GLU A 78 11.42 1.18 -12.61
CA GLU A 78 11.82 -0.10 -13.19
C GLU A 78 13.02 -0.72 -12.48
N ARG A 79 13.96 0.10 -12.02
CA ARG A 79 15.14 -0.34 -11.24
C ARG A 79 14.79 -0.68 -9.80
N VAL A 80 13.83 0.01 -9.21
CA VAL A 80 13.28 -0.33 -7.90
C VAL A 80 12.59 -1.70 -7.97
N ALA A 81 11.72 -1.91 -8.96
CA ALA A 81 11.02 -3.18 -9.15
C ALA A 81 11.99 -4.33 -9.48
N GLU A 82 13.02 -4.08 -10.28
CA GLU A 82 14.10 -5.05 -10.52
C GLU A 82 14.80 -5.45 -9.22
N ALA A 83 15.24 -4.47 -8.42
CA ALA A 83 15.91 -4.72 -7.15
C ALA A 83 15.03 -5.52 -6.18
N ALA A 84 13.74 -5.18 -6.07
CA ALA A 84 12.79 -5.89 -5.22
C ALA A 84 12.73 -7.38 -5.59
N VAL A 85 12.57 -7.70 -6.88
CA VAL A 85 12.50 -9.10 -7.34
C VAL A 85 13.84 -9.84 -7.14
N ARG A 86 14.99 -9.19 -7.38
CA ARG A 86 16.32 -9.79 -7.13
C ARG A 86 16.55 -10.09 -5.65
N LEU A 87 16.05 -9.23 -4.76
CA LEU A 87 16.02 -9.46 -3.32
C LEU A 87 14.95 -10.47 -2.87
N ARG A 88 14.22 -11.07 -3.81
CA ARG A 88 13.15 -12.05 -3.58
C ARG A 88 11.95 -11.46 -2.82
N TYR A 89 11.75 -10.16 -2.91
CA TYR A 89 10.48 -9.53 -2.56
C TYR A 89 9.44 -9.81 -3.64
N ASN A 90 8.17 -9.79 -3.23
CA ASN A 90 7.03 -10.06 -4.07
C ASN A 90 5.89 -9.07 -3.87
N LEU A 91 6.03 -8.06 -3.02
CA LEU A 91 5.02 -7.03 -2.79
C LEU A 91 5.66 -5.63 -2.93
N ILE A 92 4.92 -4.66 -3.46
CA ILE A 92 5.32 -3.26 -3.44
C ILE A 92 4.12 -2.31 -3.29
N ILE A 93 4.31 -1.25 -2.51
CA ILE A 93 3.51 -0.03 -2.57
C ILE A 93 4.40 0.99 -3.29
N PRO A 94 4.12 1.33 -4.55
CA PRO A 94 5.12 1.94 -5.43
C PRO A 94 5.38 3.42 -5.19
N ALA A 95 4.48 4.10 -4.48
CA ALA A 95 4.57 5.50 -4.10
C ALA A 95 3.45 5.83 -3.10
N SER A 96 3.54 7.00 -2.46
CA SER A 96 2.46 7.55 -1.64
C SER A 96 1.47 8.35 -2.47
N PHE A 97 0.19 8.34 -2.10
CA PHE A 97 -0.87 9.15 -2.71
C PHE A 97 -1.10 8.91 -4.21
N VAL A 98 -0.87 7.69 -4.69
CA VAL A 98 -1.00 7.29 -6.10
C VAL A 98 -2.41 7.54 -6.62
N ASP A 99 -2.54 8.43 -7.59
CA ASP A 99 -3.76 8.58 -8.39
C ASP A 99 -3.66 7.72 -9.66
N ILE A 100 -4.31 6.56 -9.67
CA ILE A 100 -4.32 5.63 -10.82
C ILE A 100 -5.00 6.22 -12.08
N ARG A 101 -5.67 7.38 -11.97
CA ARG A 101 -6.22 8.10 -13.13
C ARG A 101 -5.15 8.91 -13.86
N ASN A 102 -4.07 9.30 -13.16
CA ASN A 102 -2.91 9.95 -13.76
C ASN A 102 -2.04 8.90 -14.49
N PRO A 103 -1.81 9.02 -15.81
CA PRO A 103 -1.02 8.04 -16.56
C PRO A 103 0.41 7.84 -16.05
N ALA A 104 1.05 8.91 -15.57
CA ALA A 104 2.42 8.83 -15.04
C ALA A 104 2.47 8.04 -13.73
N GLU A 105 1.52 8.26 -12.83
CA GLU A 105 1.42 7.55 -11.55
C GLU A 105 0.96 6.10 -11.75
N ALA A 106 0.04 5.87 -12.70
CA ALA A 106 -0.39 4.51 -13.08
C ALA A 106 0.76 3.68 -13.65
N TYR A 107 1.72 4.29 -14.34
CA TYR A 107 2.91 3.60 -14.83
C TYR A 107 3.75 2.98 -13.69
N LEU A 108 3.79 3.61 -12.51
CA LEU A 108 4.53 3.07 -11.37
C LEU A 108 3.97 1.71 -10.94
N VAL A 109 2.65 1.58 -10.94
CA VAL A 109 1.91 0.35 -10.63
C VAL A 109 2.12 -0.67 -11.75
N GLU A 110 1.99 -0.25 -13.01
CA GLU A 110 2.15 -1.11 -14.18
C GLU A 110 3.56 -1.71 -14.27
N ALA A 111 4.61 -0.89 -14.13
CA ALA A 111 6.00 -1.33 -14.19
C ALA A 111 6.32 -2.34 -13.08
N SER A 112 5.78 -2.12 -11.88
CA SER A 112 5.90 -3.03 -10.75
C SER A 112 5.19 -4.37 -10.99
N SER A 113 3.92 -4.32 -11.42
CA SER A 113 3.11 -5.50 -11.71
C SER A 113 3.70 -6.34 -12.86
N LYS A 114 4.21 -5.70 -13.92
CA LYS A 114 4.90 -6.38 -15.05
C LYS A 114 6.11 -7.21 -14.63
N ARG A 115 6.74 -6.87 -13.50
CA ARG A 115 7.88 -7.62 -12.92
C ARG A 115 7.44 -8.80 -12.06
N GLY A 116 6.13 -9.01 -11.89
CA GLY A 116 5.55 -10.07 -11.07
C GLY A 116 5.42 -9.73 -9.59
N LEU A 117 5.51 -8.43 -9.23
CA LEU A 117 5.23 -7.97 -7.87
C LEU A 117 3.72 -7.85 -7.67
N TYR A 118 3.23 -8.32 -6.52
CA TYR A 118 1.97 -7.86 -5.99
C TYR A 118 2.04 -6.35 -5.75
N VAL A 119 0.98 -5.63 -6.09
CA VAL A 119 0.85 -4.20 -5.83
C VAL A 119 -0.17 -3.97 -4.73
N SER A 120 0.11 -3.01 -3.86
CA SER A 120 -0.76 -2.62 -2.76
C SER A 120 -0.82 -1.11 -2.62
N MET A 121 -1.70 -0.63 -1.76
CA MET A 121 -1.90 0.78 -1.46
C MET A 121 -1.49 1.10 -0.02
N HIS A 122 -1.11 2.35 0.22
CA HIS A 122 -0.83 2.85 1.55
C HIS A 122 -2.12 2.94 2.40
N HIS A 123 -1.99 2.96 3.73
CA HIS A 123 -3.15 2.93 4.63
C HIS A 123 -4.05 4.17 4.58
N VAL A 124 -3.56 5.28 4.02
CA VAL A 124 -4.36 6.49 3.74
C VAL A 124 -5.03 6.46 2.37
N GLU A 125 -4.87 5.36 1.62
CA GLU A 125 -5.35 5.20 0.25
C GLU A 125 -6.19 3.93 0.10
N PRO A 126 -7.20 3.72 0.97
CA PRO A 126 -8.03 2.53 0.89
C PRO A 126 -8.65 2.41 -0.49
N VAL A 127 -8.64 1.20 -1.04
CA VAL A 127 -9.06 0.84 -2.40
C VAL A 127 -8.43 1.69 -3.52
N GLY A 128 -7.26 2.25 -3.25
CA GLY A 128 -6.50 3.07 -4.19
C GLY A 128 -6.91 4.53 -4.25
N VAL A 129 -7.72 5.02 -3.30
CA VAL A 129 -8.20 6.41 -3.29
C VAL A 129 -7.57 7.17 -2.13
N SER A 130 -6.62 8.05 -2.45
CA SER A 130 -6.18 9.11 -1.53
C SER A 130 -7.21 10.25 -1.48
N ALA A 131 -7.20 11.06 -0.43
CA ALA A 131 -8.07 12.23 -0.37
C ALA A 131 -7.79 13.25 -1.50
N PHE A 132 -6.54 13.33 -1.97
CA PHE A 132 -6.17 14.14 -3.13
C PHE A 132 -6.75 13.57 -4.42
N GLY A 133 -6.66 12.25 -4.63
CA GLY A 133 -7.28 11.58 -5.78
C GLY A 133 -8.80 11.72 -5.80
N TYR A 134 -9.46 11.71 -4.64
CA TYR A 134 -10.88 12.04 -4.51
C TYR A 134 -11.19 13.48 -4.93
N GLN A 135 -10.41 14.45 -4.46
CA GLN A 135 -10.57 15.86 -4.83
C GLN A 135 -10.39 16.06 -6.35
N ASN A 136 -9.37 15.44 -6.95
CA ASN A 136 -9.14 15.49 -8.39
C ASN A 136 -10.32 14.90 -9.17
N TYR A 137 -10.81 13.72 -8.76
CA TYR A 137 -11.94 13.03 -9.38
C TYR A 137 -13.20 13.91 -9.48
N TRP A 138 -13.51 14.66 -8.42
CA TRP A 138 -14.68 15.54 -8.40
C TRP A 138 -14.43 16.90 -9.04
N LYS A 139 -13.22 17.45 -8.92
CA LYS A 139 -12.83 18.70 -9.58
C LYS A 139 -12.95 18.60 -11.10
N GLU A 140 -12.57 17.45 -11.68
CA GLU A 140 -12.76 17.18 -13.12
C GLU A 140 -14.23 17.19 -13.55
N LYS A 141 -15.16 16.96 -12.61
CA LYS A 141 -16.61 17.03 -12.83
C LYS A 141 -17.21 18.39 -12.48
N GLY A 142 -16.39 19.35 -12.08
CA GLY A 142 -16.84 20.68 -11.65
C GLY A 142 -17.44 20.70 -10.25
N GLU A 143 -17.18 19.69 -9.43
CA GLU A 143 -17.69 19.58 -8.05
C GLU A 143 -16.54 19.60 -7.03
N SER A 144 -16.87 19.92 -5.77
CA SER A 144 -15.93 19.89 -4.65
C SER A 144 -16.61 19.38 -3.38
N PRO A 145 -17.10 18.12 -3.38
CA PRO A 145 -17.77 17.54 -2.23
C PRO A 145 -16.80 17.34 -1.06
N LEU A 146 -17.37 17.20 0.13
CA LEU A 146 -16.60 16.89 1.33
C LEU A 146 -15.95 15.50 1.19
N PHE A 147 -14.71 15.36 1.65
CA PHE A 147 -14.10 14.04 1.79
C PHE A 147 -14.56 13.41 3.11
N SER A 148 -15.80 12.90 3.11
CA SER A 148 -16.44 12.35 4.31
C SER A 148 -17.33 11.16 4.01
N PHE A 149 -17.07 10.03 4.67
CA PHE A 149 -17.97 8.86 4.60
C PHE A 149 -19.21 9.02 5.46
N TYR A 150 -19.26 10.06 6.31
CA TYR A 150 -20.43 10.36 7.12
C TYR A 150 -21.43 11.22 6.36
N SER A 151 -20.98 12.37 5.85
CA SER A 151 -21.86 13.32 5.15
C SER A 151 -22.01 13.03 3.66
N GLU A 152 -21.01 12.40 3.02
CA GLU A 152 -20.97 12.17 1.57
C GLU A 152 -20.67 10.70 1.20
N PRO A 153 -21.34 9.69 1.80
CA PRO A 153 -21.03 8.28 1.57
C PRO A 153 -21.19 7.86 0.10
N GLU A 154 -22.21 8.38 -0.60
CA GLU A 154 -22.46 8.07 -2.01
C GLU A 154 -21.36 8.59 -2.93
N LYS A 155 -20.78 9.77 -2.61
CA LYS A 155 -19.69 10.35 -3.39
C LYS A 155 -18.42 9.52 -3.25
N LEU A 156 -18.12 9.05 -2.03
CA LEU A 156 -17.00 8.14 -1.79
C LEU A 156 -17.20 6.79 -2.45
N GLU A 157 -18.38 6.18 -2.33
CA GLU A 157 -18.70 4.93 -3.03
C GLU A 157 -18.48 5.08 -4.54
N GLN A 158 -18.96 6.17 -5.14
CA GLN A 158 -18.78 6.41 -6.57
C GLN A 158 -17.30 6.53 -6.96
N THR A 159 -16.48 7.20 -6.15
CA THR A 159 -15.03 7.28 -6.38
C THR A 159 -14.36 5.92 -6.22
N TRP A 160 -14.70 5.17 -5.16
CA TRP A 160 -14.18 3.82 -4.91
C TRP A 160 -14.50 2.86 -6.06
N ARG A 161 -15.73 2.90 -6.61
CA ARG A 161 -16.09 2.07 -7.78
C ARG A 161 -15.20 2.35 -8.99
N ASP A 162 -14.94 3.62 -9.32
CA ASP A 162 -14.05 3.99 -10.45
C ASP A 162 -12.62 3.50 -10.23
N TYR A 163 -12.09 3.69 -9.02
CA TYR A 163 -10.71 3.31 -8.71
C TYR A 163 -10.53 1.80 -8.60
N ILE A 164 -11.46 1.07 -7.96
CA ILE A 164 -11.42 -0.39 -7.92
C ILE A 164 -11.44 -0.95 -9.34
N GLN A 165 -12.28 -0.42 -10.24
CA GLN A 165 -12.33 -0.85 -11.63
C GLN A 165 -11.01 -0.62 -12.39
N ARG A 166 -10.24 0.42 -12.03
CA ARG A 166 -8.93 0.72 -12.63
C ARG A 166 -7.85 -0.19 -12.07
N TRP A 167 -7.81 -0.35 -10.75
CA TRP A 167 -6.88 -1.25 -10.07
C TRP A 167 -7.13 -2.72 -10.40
N SER A 168 -8.37 -3.13 -10.65
CA SER A 168 -8.72 -4.51 -11.03
C SER A 168 -8.19 -4.94 -12.40
N LYS A 169 -7.56 -4.03 -13.16
CA LYS A 169 -6.82 -4.37 -14.38
C LYS A 169 -5.51 -5.10 -14.08
N TYR A 170 -5.00 -5.01 -12.85
CA TYR A 170 -3.84 -5.75 -12.39
C TYR A 170 -4.30 -7.02 -11.68
N SER A 171 -3.71 -8.17 -12.01
CA SER A 171 -4.10 -9.48 -11.44
C SER A 171 -3.65 -9.67 -10.00
N ASP A 172 -2.58 -8.99 -9.60
CA ASP A 172 -1.84 -9.24 -8.35
C ASP A 172 -2.00 -8.08 -7.36
N VAL A 173 -3.24 -7.67 -7.10
CA VAL A 173 -3.55 -6.59 -6.15
C VAL A 173 -3.80 -7.15 -4.75
N VAL A 174 -3.09 -6.64 -3.76
CA VAL A 174 -3.42 -6.77 -2.33
C VAL A 174 -4.16 -5.50 -1.93
N TRP A 175 -5.46 -5.61 -1.67
CA TRP A 175 -6.34 -4.47 -1.45
C TRP A 175 -6.23 -3.95 -0.03
N GLN A 176 -5.71 -2.74 0.13
CA GLN A 176 -5.82 -2.03 1.40
C GLN A 176 -7.26 -1.52 1.58
N ILE A 177 -7.89 -1.84 2.71
CA ILE A 177 -9.18 -1.29 3.13
C ILE A 177 -9.06 -0.55 4.46
N GLY A 178 -9.96 0.40 4.69
CA GLY A 178 -9.92 1.29 5.84
C GLY A 178 -10.55 2.65 5.53
N LEU A 179 -10.46 3.59 6.46
CA LEU A 179 -10.89 4.95 6.24
C LEU A 179 -10.01 5.90 7.05
N ARG A 180 -9.32 6.79 6.35
CA ARG A 180 -8.50 7.86 6.93
C ARG A 180 -8.72 9.14 6.15
N GLY A 181 -8.26 10.26 6.70
CA GLY A 181 -8.42 11.61 6.17
C GLY A 181 -7.21 12.10 5.36
N ILE A 182 -7.28 13.38 4.98
CA ILE A 182 -6.27 14.06 4.16
C ILE A 182 -4.90 14.03 4.85
N ALA A 183 -3.85 13.62 4.14
CA ALA A 183 -2.46 13.65 4.61
C ALA A 183 -2.26 13.00 6.00
N ASP A 184 -2.69 11.74 6.16
CA ASP A 184 -2.49 10.94 7.38
C ASP A 184 -3.18 11.54 8.62
N ARG A 185 -4.31 12.21 8.43
CA ARG A 185 -5.14 12.74 9.52
C ARG A 185 -6.41 11.90 9.69
N PRO A 186 -7.10 11.99 10.83
CA PRO A 186 -8.42 11.37 10.94
C PRO A 186 -9.42 12.02 9.98
N MET A 187 -10.33 11.21 9.41
CA MET A 187 -11.31 11.67 8.41
C MET A 187 -12.18 12.82 8.92
N TRP A 188 -12.61 12.77 10.18
CA TRP A 188 -13.46 13.79 10.81
C TRP A 188 -12.83 15.18 10.92
N MET A 189 -11.53 15.34 10.67
CA MET A 189 -10.97 16.69 10.56
C MET A 189 -11.43 17.44 9.30
N ALA A 190 -11.90 16.71 8.28
CA ALA A 190 -12.54 17.28 7.11
C ALA A 190 -14.05 17.51 7.31
N ASP A 191 -14.67 16.98 8.38
CA ASP A 191 -16.12 17.02 8.58
C ASP A 191 -16.49 17.23 10.05
N ALA A 192 -16.83 18.47 10.40
CA ALA A 192 -17.26 18.84 11.74
C ALA A 192 -18.62 18.23 12.16
N GLY A 193 -19.38 17.68 11.21
CA GLY A 193 -20.64 16.99 11.47
C GLY A 193 -20.45 15.56 12.02
N VAL A 194 -19.24 15.00 11.92
CA VAL A 194 -18.95 13.65 12.42
C VAL A 194 -19.04 13.63 13.96
N PRO A 195 -19.74 12.64 14.55
CA PRO A 195 -19.82 12.51 16.00
C PRO A 195 -18.45 12.42 16.68
N GLN A 196 -18.39 12.88 17.93
CA GLN A 196 -17.15 12.90 18.72
C GLN A 196 -16.89 11.57 19.46
N SER A 197 -17.89 10.71 19.56
CA SER A 197 -17.78 9.40 20.23
C SER A 197 -16.87 8.45 19.44
N ASP A 198 -15.96 7.79 20.16
CA ASP A 198 -15.08 6.76 19.59
C ASP A 198 -15.88 5.58 19.03
N ALA A 199 -16.98 5.20 19.68
CA ALA A 199 -17.87 4.13 19.21
C ALA A 199 -18.51 4.47 17.86
N GLU A 200 -18.97 5.71 17.68
CA GLU A 200 -19.58 6.16 16.43
C GLU A 200 -18.53 6.29 15.31
N ARG A 201 -17.34 6.81 15.63
CA ARG A 201 -16.22 6.90 14.68
C ARG A 201 -15.71 5.52 14.27
N GLY A 202 -15.57 4.60 15.23
CA GLY A 202 -15.23 3.19 14.98
C GLY A 202 -16.26 2.51 14.08
N LYS A 203 -17.55 2.78 14.31
CA LYS A 203 -18.63 2.30 13.43
C LYS A 203 -18.51 2.86 12.01
N ILE A 204 -18.25 4.17 11.83
CA ILE A 204 -18.08 4.77 10.49
C ILE A 204 -16.94 4.09 9.72
N ILE A 205 -15.80 3.83 10.37
CA ILE A 205 -14.67 3.13 9.74
C ILE A 205 -15.06 1.68 9.42
N SER A 206 -15.74 0.98 10.33
CA SER A 206 -16.20 -0.40 10.14
C SER A 206 -17.14 -0.53 8.94
N ASP A 207 -18.12 0.38 8.82
CA ASP A 207 -19.08 0.41 7.73
C ASP A 207 -18.37 0.70 6.38
N ALA A 208 -17.41 1.63 6.37
CA ALA A 208 -16.60 1.93 5.18
C ALA A 208 -15.81 0.70 4.70
N MET A 209 -15.15 -0.01 5.63
CA MET A 209 -14.39 -1.24 5.32
C MET A 209 -15.29 -2.34 4.76
N GLN A 210 -16.49 -2.50 5.34
CA GLN A 210 -17.45 -3.49 4.88
C GLN A 210 -17.96 -3.17 3.47
N LEU A 211 -18.26 -1.90 3.18
CA LEU A 211 -18.65 -1.47 1.83
C LEU A 211 -17.50 -1.67 0.84
N GLN A 212 -16.28 -1.25 1.16
CA GLN A 212 -15.10 -1.46 0.32
C GLN A 212 -14.90 -2.93 -0.05
N LYS A 213 -14.99 -3.84 0.93
CA LYS A 213 -14.92 -5.29 0.69
C LYS A 213 -15.99 -5.75 -0.30
N GLN A 214 -17.24 -5.32 -0.13
CA GLN A 214 -18.34 -5.66 -1.03
C GLN A 214 -18.07 -5.16 -2.44
N LEU A 215 -17.64 -3.90 -2.60
CA LEU A 215 -17.32 -3.30 -3.90
C LEU A 215 -16.17 -4.04 -4.60
N ILE A 216 -15.12 -4.40 -3.87
CA ILE A 216 -14.00 -5.18 -4.44
C ILE A 216 -14.52 -6.53 -4.95
N GLN A 217 -15.26 -7.27 -4.14
CA GLN A 217 -15.80 -8.58 -4.52
C GLN A 217 -16.74 -8.48 -5.73
N GLU A 218 -17.62 -7.48 -5.75
CA GLU A 218 -18.55 -7.21 -6.85
C GLU A 218 -17.80 -6.89 -8.16
N ILE A 219 -16.89 -5.92 -8.14
CA ILE A 219 -16.23 -5.40 -9.35
C ILE A 219 -15.18 -6.36 -9.89
N THR A 220 -14.42 -7.02 -9.00
CA THR A 220 -13.39 -7.98 -9.43
C THR A 220 -13.97 -9.35 -9.78
N GLY A 221 -15.20 -9.65 -9.33
CA GLY A 221 -15.78 -10.99 -9.40
C GLY A 221 -15.04 -12.03 -8.55
N ASN A 222 -14.08 -11.61 -7.71
CA ASN A 222 -13.33 -12.50 -6.84
C ASN A 222 -14.04 -12.60 -5.48
N PRO A 223 -14.54 -13.79 -5.07
CA PRO A 223 -15.19 -13.95 -3.77
C PRO A 223 -14.22 -13.83 -2.59
N ASN A 224 -12.91 -14.06 -2.80
CA ASN A 224 -11.89 -14.05 -1.76
C ASN A 224 -10.67 -13.21 -2.20
N PRO A 225 -10.83 -11.88 -2.36
CA PRO A 225 -9.71 -11.02 -2.71
C PRO A 225 -8.70 -10.94 -1.56
N LEU A 226 -7.42 -10.77 -1.89
CA LEU A 226 -6.39 -10.49 -0.89
C LEU A 226 -6.65 -9.08 -0.35
N MET A 227 -6.92 -8.97 0.94
CA MET A 227 -7.22 -7.69 1.59
C MET A 227 -6.37 -7.50 2.82
N THR A 228 -5.98 -6.27 3.07
CA THR A 228 -5.24 -5.82 4.24
C THR A 228 -5.93 -4.64 4.89
N THR A 229 -5.74 -4.49 6.19
CA THR A 229 -5.99 -3.23 6.88
C THR A 229 -4.84 -2.95 7.83
N THR A 230 -4.45 -1.69 7.96
CA THR A 230 -3.34 -1.28 8.81
C THR A 230 -3.89 -0.60 10.04
N LEU A 231 -3.55 -1.13 11.22
CA LEU A 231 -3.94 -0.51 12.49
C LEU A 231 -3.00 0.68 12.78
N TRP A 232 -3.38 1.84 12.25
CA TRP A 232 -2.68 3.10 12.43
C TRP A 232 -3.49 4.08 13.28
N ALA A 233 -2.81 4.78 14.20
CA ALA A 233 -3.38 5.83 15.06
C ALA A 233 -4.77 5.48 15.63
N GLU A 234 -5.82 6.19 15.20
CA GLU A 234 -7.22 5.97 15.63
C GLU A 234 -7.69 4.54 15.40
N GLY A 235 -7.30 3.91 14.29
CA GLY A 235 -7.70 2.54 13.98
C GLY A 235 -7.13 1.53 14.99
N ALA A 236 -5.91 1.75 15.47
CA ALA A 236 -5.31 0.93 16.52
C ALA A 236 -6.04 1.12 17.86
N ALA A 237 -6.37 2.37 18.20
CA ALA A 237 -7.09 2.70 19.44
C ALA A 237 -8.51 2.08 19.45
N PHE A 238 -9.27 2.26 18.37
CA PHE A 238 -10.64 1.72 18.26
C PHE A 238 -10.67 0.20 18.18
N HIS A 239 -9.66 -0.42 17.56
CA HIS A 239 -9.53 -1.88 17.60
C HIS A 239 -9.30 -2.37 19.04
N GLN A 240 -8.44 -1.68 19.80
CA GLN A 240 -8.14 -2.03 21.18
C GLN A 240 -9.36 -1.88 22.11
N SER A 241 -10.13 -0.80 21.96
CA SER A 241 -11.37 -0.59 22.74
C SER A 241 -12.51 -1.51 22.32
N GLY A 242 -12.47 -2.06 21.11
CA GLY A 242 -13.53 -2.88 20.53
C GLY A 242 -14.60 -2.09 19.76
N ASP A 243 -14.34 -0.82 19.48
CA ASP A 243 -15.20 0.05 18.69
C ASP A 243 -15.02 -0.13 17.17
N LEU A 244 -13.92 -0.74 16.73
CA LEU A 244 -13.65 -1.08 15.33
C LEU A 244 -13.91 -2.57 15.06
N THR A 245 -14.80 -2.84 14.10
CA THR A 245 -15.05 -4.18 13.57
C THR A 245 -14.38 -4.32 12.21
N ILE A 246 -13.40 -5.23 12.12
CA ILE A 246 -12.71 -5.56 10.87
C ILE A 246 -13.47 -6.70 10.17
N PRO A 247 -13.78 -6.58 8.87
CA PRO A 247 -14.44 -7.66 8.14
C PRO A 247 -13.62 -8.97 8.14
N ASP A 248 -14.31 -10.11 8.08
CA ASP A 248 -13.65 -11.42 7.97
C ASP A 248 -12.72 -11.51 6.74
N ASN A 249 -11.70 -12.37 6.82
CA ASN A 249 -10.73 -12.61 5.74
C ASN A 249 -9.93 -11.36 5.31
N VAL A 250 -9.70 -10.44 6.25
CA VAL A 250 -8.81 -9.28 6.07
C VAL A 250 -7.55 -9.51 6.90
N MET A 251 -6.39 -9.37 6.27
CA MET A 251 -5.10 -9.47 6.96
C MET A 251 -4.85 -8.17 7.74
N VAL A 252 -4.45 -8.26 9.00
CA VAL A 252 -4.19 -7.07 9.82
C VAL A 252 -2.70 -6.78 9.86
N ILE A 253 -2.32 -5.57 9.46
CA ILE A 253 -0.95 -5.09 9.48
C ILE A 253 -0.73 -4.24 10.73
N LEU A 254 0.31 -4.60 11.49
CA LEU A 254 0.74 -3.91 12.70
C LEU A 254 1.96 -3.03 12.42
N GLN A 255 2.02 -1.85 13.01
CA GLN A 255 3.18 -0.96 12.93
C GLN A 255 4.14 -1.16 14.10
N THR A 256 5.44 -0.92 13.86
CA THR A 256 6.49 -1.11 14.86
C THR A 256 6.41 -0.18 16.07
N THR A 257 5.82 1.02 15.98
CA THR A 257 5.68 1.91 17.16
C THR A 257 4.87 1.22 18.28
N VAL A 258 3.92 0.36 17.91
CA VAL A 258 3.15 -0.46 18.85
C VAL A 258 4.01 -1.54 19.50
N LEU A 259 5.05 -2.04 18.82
CA LEU A 259 5.98 -3.05 19.34
C LEU A 259 7.04 -2.45 20.28
N VAL A 260 7.47 -1.20 20.06
CA VAL A 260 8.50 -0.55 20.90
C VAL A 260 7.92 0.03 22.20
N GLY A 261 6.65 0.46 22.19
CA GLY A 261 5.97 1.01 23.39
C GLY A 261 5.02 0.05 24.11
N CYS A 262 4.48 -0.96 23.43
CA CYS A 262 3.51 -1.91 23.98
C CYS A 262 4.00 -3.35 23.79
N GLY A 263 5.19 -3.63 24.33
CA GLY A 263 5.72 -4.98 24.41
C GLY A 263 4.69 -5.94 25.02
N SER A 264 4.50 -7.08 24.35
CA SER A 264 3.70 -8.26 24.76
C SER A 264 2.17 -8.15 24.82
N LYS A 265 1.56 -7.03 25.20
CA LYS A 265 0.10 -6.99 25.45
C LYS A 265 -0.75 -6.93 24.17
N THR A 266 -0.43 -6.06 23.20
CA THR A 266 -1.21 -5.91 21.96
C THR A 266 -1.15 -7.16 21.07
N PHE A 267 0.00 -7.84 21.05
CA PHE A 267 0.19 -9.09 20.31
C PHE A 267 -0.70 -10.22 20.86
N MET A 268 -0.87 -10.32 22.19
CA MET A 268 -1.73 -11.33 22.80
C MET A 268 -3.22 -11.05 22.58
N THR A 269 -3.70 -9.81 22.71
CA THR A 269 -5.13 -9.49 22.49
C THR A 269 -5.60 -9.67 21.05
N LEU A 270 -4.71 -9.51 20.05
CA LEU A 270 -5.03 -9.78 18.64
C LEU A 270 -5.16 -11.27 18.35
N SER A 271 -4.33 -12.12 18.99
CA SER A 271 -4.42 -13.58 18.87
C SER A 271 -5.73 -14.13 19.44
N GLU A 272 -6.29 -13.46 20.46
CA GLU A 272 -7.55 -13.84 21.11
C GLU A 272 -8.80 -13.49 20.28
N ARG A 273 -8.71 -12.55 19.33
CA ARG A 273 -9.86 -12.05 18.53
C ARG A 273 -10.02 -12.69 17.14
N LYS A 274 -9.41 -13.85 16.86
CA LYS A 274 -9.54 -14.59 15.59
C LYS A 274 -9.22 -13.76 14.32
N VAL A 275 -8.16 -12.97 14.35
CA VAL A 275 -7.64 -12.39 13.10
C VAL A 275 -6.95 -13.49 12.30
N GLY A 276 -7.41 -13.76 11.07
CA GLY A 276 -6.97 -14.94 10.30
C GLY A 276 -5.51 -14.91 9.85
N SER A 277 -4.95 -13.73 9.56
CA SER A 277 -3.53 -13.57 9.17
C SER A 277 -3.01 -12.19 9.59
N MET A 278 -1.73 -12.10 9.94
CA MET A 278 -1.12 -10.90 10.52
C MET A 278 0.16 -10.53 9.78
N GLY A 279 0.33 -9.23 9.53
CA GLY A 279 1.53 -8.64 8.96
C GLY A 279 2.13 -7.55 9.83
N PHE A 280 3.32 -7.09 9.46
CA PHE A 280 4.11 -6.07 10.11
C PHE A 280 4.63 -5.06 9.08
N ILE A 281 4.56 -3.79 9.46
CA ILE A 281 5.18 -2.66 8.79
C ILE A 281 6.34 -2.18 9.67
N PHE A 282 7.56 -2.23 9.13
CA PHE A 282 8.76 -1.68 9.76
C PHE A 282 9.18 -0.41 9.03
N ILE A 283 9.20 0.71 9.75
CA ILE A 283 9.70 1.98 9.19
C ILE A 283 11.22 1.98 9.29
N THR A 284 11.89 2.10 8.15
CA THR A 284 13.32 2.41 8.07
C THR A 284 13.47 3.76 7.37
N ASN A 285 14.57 4.48 7.62
CA ASN A 285 14.78 5.84 7.08
C ASN A 285 14.79 5.94 5.52
N PHE A 286 14.63 4.83 4.79
CA PHE A 286 14.59 4.80 3.32
C PHE A 286 13.43 3.95 2.74
N GLY A 287 12.42 3.63 3.56
CA GLY A 287 11.26 2.86 3.11
C GLY A 287 10.64 2.02 4.22
N VAL A 288 9.42 1.57 3.98
CA VAL A 288 8.74 0.66 4.91
C VAL A 288 8.90 -0.78 4.41
N LEU A 289 9.45 -1.65 5.26
CA LEU A 289 9.48 -3.09 5.01
C LEU A 289 8.13 -3.67 5.44
N VAL A 290 7.42 -4.27 4.49
CA VAL A 290 6.11 -4.89 4.72
C VAL A 290 6.27 -6.41 4.70
N HIS A 291 5.98 -7.06 5.83
CA HIS A 291 5.83 -8.51 5.93
C HIS A 291 4.36 -8.82 6.17
N ILE A 292 3.69 -9.58 5.30
CA ILE A 292 2.27 -9.98 5.49
C ILE A 292 2.13 -11.49 5.36
#